data_AF-A0A6B0VLE2-F1
#
_entry.id   AF-A0A6B0VLE2-F1
#
_cell.length_a   1.000
_cell.length_b   1.000
_cell.length_c   1.000
_cell.angle_alpha   90.00
_cell.angle_beta   90.00
_cell.angle_gamma   90.00
#
_symmetry.space_group_name_H-M   'P 1'
#
loop_
_entity.id
_entity.type
_entity.pdbx_description
1 polymer ?
#
loop_
_entity_poly.entity_id
_entity_poly.type
_entity_poly.pdbx_seq_one_letter_code
_entity_poly.pdbx_strand_id
1 'polypeptide(L)'
;MTTKLTQRRGHENERESVTRRIAFAGDPNVGKTTVAALVAARLAERTRVEVTGEATELVPSREASTDDALGIEWAVEDCPPGVEAIGARAERLDTVFVVTTPETLESALRYERCASQHDVECFLVVNRFDELARDRLRTFDGPTLAEYFYEKERISTAIGNGCVPELSARAVEAILIEALQSERQEPKRALEALERGNQSIVNTELEDREKADSLIDSFGAAGYTAAYFECNCHNHDGHVLARRQLP
;
A
#
# COMPACT_ATOMS: atom_id res chain seq x y z
N MET A 1 26.05 -42.62 -38.59
CA MET A 1 25.65 -43.38 -37.38
C MET A 1 26.40 -42.74 -36.22
N THR A 2 25.83 -42.13 -35.18
CA THR A 2 24.49 -42.16 -34.58
C THR A 2 24.35 -40.94 -33.66
N THR A 3 23.24 -40.21 -33.84
CA THR A 3 22.43 -39.33 -32.96
C THR A 3 22.99 -38.28 -31.97
N LYS A 4 22.42 -37.08 -32.16
CA LYS A 4 22.08 -36.00 -31.21
C LYS A 4 21.84 -36.41 -29.75
N LEU A 5 22.25 -35.54 -28.82
CA LEU A 5 21.42 -35.19 -27.68
C LEU A 5 21.51 -33.68 -27.41
N THR A 6 20.42 -33.01 -27.81
CA THR A 6 20.10 -31.62 -27.50
C THR A 6 19.74 -31.54 -26.02
N GLN A 7 20.52 -30.83 -25.19
CA GLN A 7 20.03 -30.44 -23.87
C GLN A 7 19.29 -29.11 -23.97
N ARG A 8 18.06 -29.17 -23.44
CA ARG A 8 17.01 -28.15 -23.46
C ARG A 8 17.35 -26.99 -22.53
N ARG A 9 16.91 -25.82 -22.97
CA ARG A 9 16.60 -24.60 -22.19
C ARG A 9 16.23 -24.91 -20.73
N GLY A 10 16.97 -24.33 -19.79
CA GLY A 10 16.41 -23.77 -18.57
C GLY A 10 16.36 -22.26 -18.76
N HIS A 11 15.25 -21.76 -19.29
CA HIS A 11 14.89 -20.35 -19.10
C HIS A 11 14.29 -20.29 -17.70
N GLU A 12 15.13 -20.06 -16.70
CA GLU A 12 14.68 -19.43 -15.46
C GLU A 12 14.53 -17.95 -15.81
N ASN A 13 13.36 -17.58 -16.34
CA ASN A 13 12.92 -16.19 -16.22
C ASN A 13 12.62 -16.00 -14.74
N GLU A 14 13.63 -15.57 -13.97
CA GLU A 14 13.39 -14.82 -12.74
C GLU A 14 12.47 -13.67 -13.16
N ARG A 15 11.17 -13.78 -12.82
CA ARG A 15 10.24 -12.65 -12.92
C ARG A 15 10.88 -11.54 -12.10
N GLU A 16 11.39 -10.49 -12.72
CA GLU A 16 11.85 -9.29 -11.99
C GLU A 16 10.68 -8.80 -11.13
N SER A 17 10.75 -9.08 -9.83
CA SER A 17 9.81 -8.57 -8.86
C SER A 17 9.99 -7.06 -8.80
N VAL A 18 8.91 -6.32 -9.03
CA VAL A 18 8.91 -4.88 -8.79
C VAL A 18 8.74 -4.70 -7.30
N THR A 19 9.76 -4.16 -6.63
CA THR A 19 9.67 -3.79 -5.21
C THR A 19 9.09 -2.38 -5.09
N ARG A 20 7.95 -2.26 -4.40
CA ARG A 20 7.37 -0.97 -3.99
C ARG A 20 7.91 -0.55 -2.64
N ARG A 21 8.36 0.69 -2.52
CA ARG A 21 9.03 1.22 -1.32
C ARG A 21 8.18 2.32 -0.69
N ILE A 22 7.59 2.02 0.45
CA ILE A 22 6.72 2.93 1.20
C ILE A 22 7.32 3.27 2.56
N ALA A 23 7.12 4.50 3.01
CA ALA A 23 7.53 4.94 4.33
C ALA A 23 6.36 5.48 5.16
N PHE A 24 6.45 5.32 6.48
CA PHE A 24 5.55 5.94 7.45
C PHE A 24 6.29 7.02 8.23
N ALA A 25 5.99 8.28 7.97
CA ALA A 25 6.62 9.46 8.58
C ALA A 25 5.62 10.26 9.42
N GLY A 26 6.10 11.18 10.27
CA GLY A 26 5.23 11.94 11.17
C GLY A 26 5.89 12.30 12.50
N ASP A 27 5.19 13.13 13.28
CA ASP A 27 5.68 13.67 14.53
C ASP A 27 5.89 12.56 15.60
N PRO A 28 6.60 12.83 16.72
CA PRO A 28 6.71 11.86 17.81
C PRO A 28 5.34 11.46 18.36
N ASN A 29 5.20 10.19 18.79
CA ASN A 29 4.01 9.68 19.52
C ASN A 29 2.66 9.68 18.78
N VAL A 30 2.64 9.92 17.47
CA VAL A 30 1.42 9.83 16.62
C VAL A 30 1.05 8.39 16.22
N GLY A 31 1.89 7.41 16.54
CA GLY A 31 1.65 5.98 16.27
C GLY A 31 2.13 5.48 14.90
N LYS A 32 3.19 6.06 14.35
CA LYS A 32 3.84 5.63 13.09
C LYS A 32 4.14 4.13 13.07
N THR A 33 4.88 3.67 14.07
CA THR A 33 5.29 2.26 14.24
C THR A 33 4.08 1.32 14.27
N THR A 34 3.00 1.73 14.92
CA THR A 34 1.75 0.96 14.94
C THR A 34 1.15 0.83 13.54
N VAL A 35 1.02 1.94 12.80
CA VAL A 35 0.48 1.93 11.43
C VAL A 35 1.39 1.14 10.49
N ALA A 36 2.71 1.35 10.56
CA ALA A 36 3.69 0.63 9.75
C ALA A 36 3.62 -0.88 9.98
N ALA A 37 3.54 -1.31 11.24
CA ALA A 37 3.42 -2.73 11.59
C ALA A 37 2.09 -3.34 11.11
N LEU A 38 0.97 -2.61 11.21
CA LEU A 38 -0.32 -3.06 10.68
C LEU A 38 -0.29 -3.27 9.17
N VAL A 39 0.29 -2.30 8.44
CA VAL A 39 0.39 -2.35 6.99
C VAL A 39 1.32 -3.47 6.55
N ALA A 40 2.50 -3.58 7.16
CA ALA A 40 3.46 -4.63 6.87
C ALA A 40 2.90 -6.03 7.15
N ALA A 41 2.20 -6.22 8.27
CA ALA A 41 1.58 -7.51 8.58
C ALA A 41 0.52 -7.90 7.55
N ARG A 42 -0.30 -6.95 7.09
CA ARG A 42 -1.29 -7.20 6.04
C ARG A 42 -0.66 -7.52 4.70
N LEU A 43 0.39 -6.79 4.32
CA LEU A 43 1.16 -7.06 3.11
C LEU A 43 1.79 -8.46 3.15
N ALA A 44 2.30 -8.89 4.31
CA ALA A 44 2.93 -10.19 4.50
C ALA A 44 1.97 -11.39 4.34
N GLU A 45 0.65 -11.16 4.36
CA GLU A 45 -0.34 -12.18 4.04
C GLU A 45 -0.42 -12.50 2.53
N ARG A 46 0.03 -11.56 1.69
CA ARG A 46 -0.11 -11.61 0.23
C ARG A 46 1.21 -11.70 -0.52
N THR A 47 2.30 -11.23 0.05
CA THR A 47 3.56 -11.15 -0.68
C THR A 47 4.73 -10.97 0.28
N ARG A 48 5.94 -10.92 -0.28
CA ARG A 48 7.16 -10.68 0.49
C ARG A 48 7.24 -9.21 0.92
N VAL A 49 7.55 -9.01 2.20
CA VAL A 49 7.70 -7.68 2.81
C VAL A 49 9.03 -7.61 3.55
N GLU A 50 9.81 -6.60 3.24
CA GLU A 50 10.94 -6.16 4.05
C GLU A 50 10.49 -5.00 4.95
N VAL A 51 10.72 -5.11 6.26
CA VAL A 51 10.36 -4.07 7.23
C VAL A 51 11.62 -3.52 7.88
N THR A 52 11.74 -2.21 7.92
CA THR A 52 12.84 -1.50 8.59
C THR A 52 12.31 -0.51 9.63
N GLY A 53 13.12 -0.20 10.65
CA GLY A 53 12.75 0.68 11.76
C GLY A 53 12.17 -0.08 12.96
N GLU A 54 11.49 0.63 13.87
CA GLU A 54 10.95 0.05 15.10
C GLU A 54 9.85 -1.00 14.82
N ALA A 55 9.14 -0.87 13.70
CA ALA A 55 8.10 -1.83 13.30
C ALA A 55 8.60 -3.27 13.10
N THR A 56 9.91 -3.48 12.85
CA THR A 56 10.51 -4.83 12.72
C THR A 56 10.35 -5.66 14.01
N GLU A 57 10.22 -5.01 15.17
CA GLU A 57 10.03 -5.70 16.45
C GLU A 57 8.63 -6.33 16.59
N LEU A 58 7.65 -5.82 15.83
CA LEU A 58 6.25 -6.23 15.90
C LEU A 58 5.86 -7.22 14.82
N VAL A 59 6.49 -7.15 13.64
CA VAL A 59 6.12 -7.96 12.48
C VAL A 59 7.04 -9.18 12.40
N PRO A 60 6.52 -10.41 12.64
CA PRO A 60 7.34 -11.60 12.54
C PRO A 60 7.80 -11.81 11.09
N SER A 61 9.07 -12.16 10.90
CA SER A 61 9.60 -12.56 9.59
C SER A 61 8.84 -13.81 9.12
N ARG A 62 7.96 -13.64 8.13
CA ARG A 62 7.23 -14.74 7.49
C ARG A 62 7.86 -15.07 6.14
N GLU A 63 7.97 -16.37 5.84
CA GLU A 63 8.16 -16.81 4.46
C GLU A 63 6.89 -16.48 3.67
N ALA A 64 7.06 -15.98 2.44
CA ALA A 64 5.97 -15.48 1.62
C ALA A 64 4.86 -16.53 1.46
N SER A 65 3.62 -16.09 1.69
CA SER A 65 2.44 -16.78 1.18
C SER A 65 2.56 -16.90 -0.35
N THR A 66 2.21 -18.05 -0.93
CA THR A 66 2.24 -18.27 -2.39
C THR A 66 1.17 -17.47 -3.14
N ASP A 67 0.34 -16.72 -2.43
CA ASP A 67 -0.77 -15.94 -3.00
C ASP A 67 -0.33 -14.55 -3.41
N ASP A 68 0.58 -14.50 -4.38
CA ASP A 68 1.25 -13.29 -4.87
C ASP A 68 0.28 -12.45 -5.71
N ALA A 69 -0.74 -11.85 -5.06
CA ALA A 69 -1.93 -11.25 -5.68
C ALA A 69 -1.63 -10.35 -6.90
N LEU A 70 -0.52 -9.62 -6.88
CA LEU A 70 0.00 -8.88 -8.04
C LEU A 70 1.49 -9.17 -8.34
N GLY A 71 2.15 -10.06 -7.60
CA GLY A 71 3.59 -10.34 -7.71
C GLY A 71 4.51 -9.14 -7.43
N ILE A 72 4.14 -8.32 -6.45
CA ILE A 72 4.84 -7.07 -6.08
C ILE A 72 5.43 -7.28 -4.69
N GLU A 73 6.74 -7.17 -4.57
CA GLU A 73 7.40 -7.18 -3.26
C GLU A 73 7.32 -5.79 -2.63
N TRP A 74 7.40 -5.73 -1.30
CA TRP A 74 7.30 -4.46 -0.57
C TRP A 74 8.49 -4.23 0.33
N ALA A 75 8.93 -2.98 0.39
CA ALA A 75 9.77 -2.46 1.47
C ALA A 75 8.95 -1.43 2.25
N VAL A 76 8.75 -1.70 3.54
CA VAL A 76 8.04 -0.83 4.48
C VAL A 76 9.06 -0.23 5.44
N GLU A 77 9.11 1.10 5.48
CA GLU A 77 10.02 1.82 6.36
C GLU A 77 9.26 2.58 7.45
N ASP A 78 9.52 2.23 8.71
CA ASP A 78 9.07 2.99 9.87
C ASP A 78 10.10 4.08 10.20
N CYS A 79 9.80 5.32 9.78
CA CYS A 79 10.74 6.42 9.86
C CYS A 79 10.91 6.95 11.30
N PRO A 80 12.11 7.41 11.66
CA PRO A 80 12.27 8.19 12.89
C PRO A 80 11.39 9.44 12.85
N PRO A 81 11.00 9.99 14.01
CA PRO A 81 10.18 11.20 14.05
C PRO A 81 10.86 12.41 13.38
N GLY A 82 10.08 13.25 12.70
CA GLY A 82 10.54 14.50 12.09
C GLY A 82 10.54 14.49 10.56
N VAL A 83 10.51 15.69 9.97
CA VAL A 83 10.38 15.88 8.50
C VAL A 83 11.65 15.46 7.76
N GLU A 84 12.79 15.55 8.44
CA GLU A 84 14.12 15.20 7.93
C GLU A 84 14.20 13.72 7.56
N ALA A 85 13.32 12.88 8.14
CA ALA A 85 13.29 11.46 7.85
C ALA A 85 12.94 11.17 6.39
N ILE A 86 12.08 11.97 5.76
CA ILE A 86 11.71 11.85 4.34
C ILE A 86 12.91 12.20 3.47
N GLY A 87 13.50 13.39 3.68
CA GLY A 87 14.63 13.86 2.86
C GLY A 87 15.85 12.94 2.91
N ALA A 88 16.10 12.29 4.05
CA ALA A 88 17.19 11.31 4.19
C ALA A 88 16.99 10.02 3.35
N ARG A 89 15.78 9.77 2.85
CA ARG A 89 15.38 8.51 2.18
C ARG A 89 14.76 8.71 0.81
N ALA A 90 14.55 9.97 0.41
CA ALA A 90 13.87 10.39 -0.83
C ALA A 90 14.19 9.54 -2.06
N GLU A 91 15.48 9.30 -2.33
CA GLU A 91 15.94 8.55 -3.53
C GLU A 91 15.48 7.08 -3.58
N ARG A 92 14.94 6.56 -2.47
CA ARG A 92 14.52 5.16 -2.33
C ARG A 92 13.04 5.02 -2.00
N LEU A 93 12.28 6.11 -1.94
CA LEU A 93 10.86 6.06 -1.60
C LEU A 93 10.03 6.33 -2.85
N ASP A 94 9.06 5.45 -3.10
CA ASP A 94 8.01 5.70 -4.09
C ASP A 94 6.91 6.57 -3.47
N THR A 95 6.53 6.24 -2.23
CA THR A 95 5.41 6.86 -1.53
C THR A 95 5.72 7.04 -0.04
N VAL A 96 5.25 8.13 0.54
CA VAL A 96 5.25 8.36 1.99
C VAL A 96 3.83 8.55 2.51
N PHE A 97 3.51 7.82 3.58
CA PHE A 97 2.32 7.98 4.39
C PHE A 97 2.66 8.80 5.63
N VAL A 98 2.12 10.01 5.70
CA VAL A 98 2.29 10.91 6.84
C VAL A 98 1.24 10.57 7.88
N VAL A 99 1.68 9.96 8.97
CA VAL A 99 0.85 9.60 10.11
C VAL A 99 0.73 10.78 11.05
N THR A 100 -0.50 11.12 11.41
CA THR A 100 -0.83 12.19 12.35
C THR A 100 -1.94 11.75 13.30
N THR A 101 -2.26 12.54 14.32
CA THR A 101 -3.53 12.45 15.06
C THR A 101 -4.43 13.63 14.71
N PRO A 102 -5.73 13.60 15.04
CA PRO A 102 -6.59 14.77 14.87
C PRO A 102 -5.97 16.06 15.39
N GLU A 103 -5.32 16.03 16.55
CA GLU A 103 -4.70 17.20 17.19
C GLU A 103 -3.56 17.78 16.36
N THR A 104 -2.74 16.91 15.76
CA THR A 104 -1.50 17.28 15.05
C THR A 104 -1.68 17.36 13.53
N LEU A 105 -2.92 17.36 13.02
CA LEU A 105 -3.22 17.31 11.58
C LEU A 105 -2.41 18.31 10.73
N GLU A 106 -2.31 19.55 11.18
CA GLU A 106 -1.58 20.64 10.52
C GLU A 106 -0.08 20.36 10.32
N SER A 107 0.51 19.46 11.12
CA SER A 107 1.91 19.08 10.96
C SER A 107 2.17 18.44 9.60
N ALA A 108 1.16 17.77 9.00
CA ALA A 108 1.27 17.05 7.75
C ALA A 108 1.70 17.96 6.58
N LEU A 109 1.34 19.24 6.60
CA LEU A 109 1.74 20.22 5.58
C LEU A 109 3.26 20.40 5.49
N ARG A 110 3.98 20.20 6.60
CA ARG A 110 5.46 20.27 6.59
C ARG A 110 6.07 19.04 5.92
N TYR A 111 5.48 17.86 6.13
CA TYR A 111 5.90 16.61 5.50
C TYR A 111 5.57 16.61 4.02
N GLU A 112 4.38 17.07 3.64
CA GLU A 112 3.96 17.23 2.24
C GLU A 112 4.95 18.08 1.45
N ARG A 113 5.26 19.28 1.96
CA ARG A 113 6.25 20.17 1.33
C ARG A 113 7.62 19.50 1.16
N CYS A 114 8.04 18.68 2.11
CA CYS A 114 9.29 17.93 2.01
C CYS A 114 9.20 16.84 0.94
N ALA A 115 8.12 16.05 0.93
CA ALA A 115 7.90 15.00 -0.08
C ALA A 115 7.86 15.58 -1.51
N SER A 116 7.15 16.70 -1.73
CA SER A 116 7.08 17.36 -3.04
C SER A 116 8.43 17.91 -3.52
N GLN A 117 9.35 18.27 -2.63
CA GLN A 117 10.71 18.69 -3.01
C GLN A 117 11.55 17.53 -3.56
N HIS A 118 11.13 16.30 -3.29
CA HIS A 118 11.82 15.07 -3.62
C HIS A 118 11.07 14.20 -4.63
N ASP A 119 9.96 14.69 -5.19
CA ASP A 119 9.09 13.94 -6.11
C ASP A 119 8.59 12.61 -5.53
N VAL A 120 8.35 12.59 -4.21
CA VAL A 120 7.78 11.43 -3.50
C VAL A 120 6.28 11.65 -3.34
N GLU A 121 5.47 10.65 -3.71
CA GLU A 121 4.02 10.72 -3.51
C GLU A 121 3.69 10.78 -2.01
N CYS A 122 2.77 11.65 -1.62
CA CYS A 122 2.48 11.92 -0.21
C CYS A 122 0.99 11.73 0.09
N PHE A 123 0.69 10.86 1.05
CA PHE A 123 -0.67 10.61 1.54
C PHE A 123 -0.76 10.81 3.04
N LEU A 124 -1.95 11.12 3.52
CA LEU A 124 -2.26 11.32 4.93
C LEU A 124 -2.86 10.05 5.55
N VAL A 125 -2.36 9.69 6.74
CA VAL A 125 -2.98 8.70 7.63
C VAL A 125 -3.32 9.36 8.96
N VAL A 126 -4.59 9.32 9.38
CA VAL A 126 -5.02 9.89 10.66
C VAL A 126 -5.23 8.77 11.68
N ASN A 127 -4.29 8.62 12.60
CA ASN A 127 -4.38 7.66 13.69
C ASN A 127 -5.11 8.25 14.90
N ARG A 128 -5.66 7.39 15.75
CA ARG A 128 -6.48 7.76 16.92
C ARG A 128 -7.65 8.68 16.54
N PHE A 129 -8.24 8.42 15.38
CA PHE A 129 -9.36 9.20 14.88
C PHE A 129 -10.58 9.02 15.77
N ASP A 130 -11.30 10.12 15.99
CA ASP A 130 -12.61 10.15 16.61
C ASP A 130 -13.60 10.86 15.68
N GLU A 131 -14.90 10.60 15.87
CA GLU A 131 -15.94 11.19 15.03
C GLU A 131 -16.09 12.71 15.21
N LEU A 132 -15.65 13.27 16.34
CA LEU A 132 -15.71 14.71 16.60
C LEU A 132 -14.69 15.46 15.73
N ALA A 133 -13.60 14.80 15.34
CA ALA A 133 -12.58 15.32 14.43
C ALA A 133 -12.99 15.28 12.94
N ARG A 134 -14.14 14.68 12.59
CA ARG A 134 -14.56 14.50 11.20
C ARG A 134 -14.68 15.81 10.42
N ASP A 135 -15.29 16.83 11.03
CA ASP A 135 -15.43 18.14 10.38
C ASP A 135 -14.07 18.80 10.15
N ARG A 136 -13.16 18.68 11.12
CA ARG A 136 -11.79 19.19 10.99
C ARG A 136 -11.06 18.52 9.84
N LEU A 137 -11.13 17.19 9.76
CA LEU A 137 -10.52 16.42 8.67
C LEU A 137 -11.13 16.77 7.30
N ARG A 138 -12.45 16.99 7.24
CA ARG A 138 -13.15 17.36 6.00
C ARG A 138 -12.71 18.72 5.46
N THR A 139 -12.39 19.67 6.33
CA THR A 139 -11.96 21.02 5.94
C THR A 139 -10.44 21.18 5.82
N PHE A 140 -9.69 20.11 6.09
CA PHE A 140 -8.24 20.16 6.06
C PHE A 140 -7.72 20.21 4.62
N ASP A 141 -6.92 21.23 4.32
CA ASP A 141 -6.31 21.46 3.01
C ASP A 141 -4.84 21.00 3.06
N GLY A 142 -4.61 19.70 2.88
CA GLY A 142 -3.29 19.06 2.94
C GLY A 142 -3.25 17.77 2.11
N PRO A 143 -2.35 16.82 2.41
CA PRO A 143 -2.21 15.61 1.63
C PRO A 143 -3.51 14.83 1.53
N THR A 144 -3.67 14.12 0.41
CA THR A 144 -4.84 13.27 0.19
C THR A 144 -4.93 12.21 1.29
N LEU A 145 -6.09 12.12 1.94
CA LEU A 145 -6.37 11.11 2.96
C LEU A 145 -6.37 9.71 2.35
N ALA A 146 -5.42 8.86 2.77
CA ALA A 146 -5.42 7.45 2.43
C ALA A 146 -6.28 6.64 3.41
N GLU A 147 -6.14 6.89 4.73
CA GLU A 147 -6.82 6.08 5.74
C GLU A 147 -6.91 6.80 7.09
N TYR A 148 -7.88 6.41 7.92
CA TYR A 148 -7.92 6.79 9.33
C TYR A 148 -8.17 5.58 10.24
N PHE A 149 -7.42 5.52 11.34
CA PHE A 149 -7.51 4.48 12.35
C PHE A 149 -8.16 5.04 13.60
N TYR A 150 -9.30 4.46 13.99
CA TYR A 150 -9.97 4.83 15.23
C TYR A 150 -9.13 4.49 16.47
N GLU A 151 -9.23 5.33 17.50
CA GLU A 151 -8.69 4.95 18.81
C GLU A 151 -9.48 3.75 19.35
N LYS A 152 -8.80 2.62 19.50
CA LYS A 152 -9.37 1.39 20.06
C LYS A 152 -8.44 0.85 21.12
N GLU A 153 -8.99 0.58 22.31
CA GLU A 153 -8.26 -0.01 23.43
C GLU A 153 -7.52 -1.31 23.04
N ARG A 154 -8.10 -2.08 22.10
CA ARG A 154 -7.48 -3.29 21.54
C ARG A 154 -6.17 -3.02 20.80
N ILE A 155 -6.04 -1.89 20.08
CA ILE A 155 -4.80 -1.50 19.40
C ILE A 155 -3.72 -1.24 20.44
N SER A 156 -4.02 -0.40 21.44
CA SER A 156 -3.08 -0.10 22.53
C SER A 156 -2.67 -1.34 23.31
N THR A 157 -3.60 -2.27 23.54
CA THR A 157 -3.35 -3.54 24.24
C THR A 157 -2.43 -4.46 23.44
N ALA A 158 -2.71 -4.65 22.14
CA ALA A 158 -1.90 -5.51 21.28
C ALA A 158 -0.47 -4.99 21.17
N ILE A 159 -0.30 -3.69 20.95
CA ILE A 159 1.03 -3.05 20.90
C ILE A 159 1.75 -3.16 22.24
N GLY A 160 1.05 -2.95 23.37
CA GLY A 160 1.62 -3.15 24.70
C GLY A 160 2.09 -4.58 24.97
N ASN A 161 1.52 -5.56 24.27
CA ASN A 161 1.92 -6.97 24.32
C ASN A 161 2.97 -7.34 23.26
N GLY A 162 3.47 -6.38 22.47
CA GLY A 162 4.43 -6.63 21.39
C GLY A 162 3.84 -7.35 20.18
N CYS A 163 2.52 -7.24 19.98
CA CYS A 163 1.80 -7.90 18.89
C CYS A 163 1.18 -6.88 17.93
N VAL A 164 1.07 -7.26 16.65
CA VAL A 164 0.28 -6.49 15.68
C VAL A 164 -1.21 -6.62 16.04
N PRO A 165 -1.96 -5.51 16.16
CA PRO A 165 -3.39 -5.56 16.40
C PRO A 165 -4.13 -6.24 15.25
N GLU A 166 -5.12 -7.08 15.57
CA GLU A 166 -6.06 -7.56 14.56
C GLU A 166 -7.04 -6.44 14.18
N LEU A 167 -7.00 -6.02 12.91
CA LEU A 167 -7.98 -5.12 12.31
C LEU A 167 -8.80 -5.89 11.27
N SER A 168 -10.00 -5.37 10.98
CA SER A 168 -10.74 -5.81 9.81
C SER A 168 -9.90 -5.52 8.55
N ALA A 169 -9.82 -6.49 7.64
CA ALA A 169 -9.07 -6.40 6.38
C ALA A 169 -9.19 -5.01 5.70
N ARG A 170 -10.40 -4.45 5.64
CA ARG A 170 -10.71 -3.13 5.07
C ARG A 170 -9.76 -1.99 5.47
N ALA A 171 -9.34 -1.93 6.74
CA ALA A 171 -8.67 -0.76 7.31
C ALA A 171 -7.23 -0.51 6.84
N VAL A 172 -6.68 -1.39 6.00
CA VAL A 172 -5.29 -1.28 5.51
C VAL A 172 -5.23 -1.29 3.97
N GLU A 173 -6.25 -1.86 3.33
CA GLU A 173 -6.30 -2.00 1.87
C GLU A 173 -6.25 -0.66 1.14
N ALA A 174 -6.83 0.41 1.72
CA ALA A 174 -6.77 1.75 1.15
C ALA A 174 -5.33 2.26 0.99
N ILE A 175 -4.46 2.04 1.99
CA ILE A 175 -3.03 2.38 1.93
C ILE A 175 -2.36 1.64 0.77
N LEU A 176 -2.71 0.37 0.56
CA LEU A 176 -2.15 -0.43 -0.54
C LEU A 176 -2.61 0.08 -1.91
N ILE A 177 -3.89 0.43 -2.03
CA ILE A 177 -4.46 0.97 -3.25
C ILE A 177 -3.73 2.26 -3.64
N GLU A 178 -3.58 3.20 -2.70
CA GLU A 178 -2.92 4.48 -2.96
C GLU A 178 -1.43 4.30 -3.30
N ALA A 179 -0.71 3.43 -2.60
CA ALA A 179 0.70 3.15 -2.89
C ALA A 179 0.93 2.42 -4.24
N LEU A 180 -0.05 1.65 -4.71
CA LEU A 180 0.08 0.89 -5.97
C LEU A 180 -0.29 1.74 -7.18
N GLN A 181 -1.44 2.41 -7.11
CA GLN A 181 -2.00 3.25 -8.16
C GLN A 181 -3.17 4.08 -7.59
N SER A 182 -2.91 5.33 -7.27
CA SER A 182 -3.91 6.27 -6.75
C SER A 182 -4.92 6.75 -7.80
N GLU A 183 -4.53 6.75 -9.08
CA GLU A 183 -5.40 7.19 -10.17
C GLU A 183 -6.46 6.13 -10.51
N ARG A 184 -7.71 6.44 -10.19
CA ARG A 184 -8.87 5.61 -10.47
C ARG A 184 -9.32 5.79 -11.92
N GLN A 185 -9.58 4.68 -12.60
CA GLN A 185 -9.98 4.68 -14.00
C GLN A 185 -11.17 3.76 -14.25
N GLU A 186 -12.02 4.15 -15.19
CA GLU A 186 -13.06 3.27 -15.71
C GLU A 186 -12.44 2.02 -16.36
N PRO A 187 -13.10 0.85 -16.28
CA PRO A 187 -12.55 -0.43 -16.74
C PRO A 187 -11.93 -0.40 -18.14
N LYS A 188 -12.59 0.26 -19.10
CA LYS A 188 -12.11 0.35 -20.49
C LYS A 188 -10.82 1.17 -20.60
N ARG A 189 -10.74 2.29 -19.89
CA ARG A 189 -9.54 3.15 -19.89
C ARG A 189 -8.38 2.46 -19.21
N ALA A 190 -8.65 1.76 -18.09
CA ALA A 190 -7.66 0.97 -17.38
C ALA A 190 -7.06 -0.11 -18.29
N LEU A 191 -7.88 -0.84 -19.05
CA LEU A 191 -7.40 -1.83 -20.00
C LEU A 191 -6.56 -1.19 -21.12
N GLU A 192 -7.04 -0.10 -21.73
CA GLU A 192 -6.29 0.63 -22.76
C GLU A 192 -4.94 1.16 -22.25
N ALA A 193 -4.87 1.62 -21.00
CA ALA A 193 -3.65 2.13 -20.39
C ALA A 193 -2.59 1.03 -20.23
N LEU A 194 -3.02 -0.19 -19.83
CA LEU A 194 -2.15 -1.37 -19.78
C LEU A 194 -1.68 -1.80 -21.18
N GLU A 195 -2.59 -1.87 -22.15
CA GLU A 195 -2.30 -2.30 -23.53
C GLU A 195 -1.30 -1.36 -24.23
N ARG A 196 -1.46 -0.05 -24.04
CA ARG A 196 -0.54 0.95 -24.60
C ARG A 196 0.78 1.04 -23.82
N GLY A 197 0.86 0.41 -22.65
CA GLY A 197 2.02 0.48 -21.76
C GLY A 197 2.20 1.86 -21.13
N ASN A 198 1.14 2.66 -21.06
CA ASN A 198 1.17 3.98 -20.39
C ASN A 198 1.32 3.82 -18.88
N GLN A 199 0.74 2.76 -18.32
CA GLN A 199 0.82 2.41 -16.91
C GLN A 199 1.12 0.92 -16.75
N SER A 200 1.91 0.57 -15.73
CA SER A 200 2.23 -0.82 -15.38
C SER A 200 1.20 -1.45 -14.44
N ILE A 201 0.49 -0.61 -13.68
CA ILE A 201 -0.59 -0.95 -12.76
C ILE A 201 -1.72 0.06 -12.95
N VAL A 202 -2.95 -0.44 -13.01
CA VAL A 202 -4.18 0.36 -13.12
C VAL A 202 -5.13 0.03 -11.97
N ASN A 203 -5.93 1.00 -11.56
CA ASN A 203 -6.88 0.90 -10.47
C ASN A 203 -8.29 1.20 -10.98
N THR A 204 -9.22 0.26 -10.80
CA THR A 204 -10.63 0.45 -11.11
C THR A 204 -11.48 0.35 -9.86
N GLU A 205 -12.21 1.42 -9.57
CA GLU A 205 -13.18 1.49 -8.47
C GLU A 205 -14.44 0.68 -8.79
N LEU A 206 -14.97 -0.01 -7.78
CA LEU A 206 -16.17 -0.83 -7.88
C LEU A 206 -17.19 -0.40 -6.83
N GLU A 207 -18.38 -0.03 -7.31
CA GLU A 207 -19.55 0.22 -6.46
C GLU A 207 -20.06 -1.04 -5.77
N ASP A 208 -19.85 -2.22 -6.37
CA ASP A 208 -20.41 -3.50 -5.91
C ASP A 208 -19.38 -4.63 -6.04
N ARG A 209 -19.13 -5.34 -4.94
CA ARG A 209 -18.22 -6.50 -4.88
C ARG A 209 -18.59 -7.59 -5.88
N GLU A 210 -19.86 -7.79 -6.20
CA GLU A 210 -20.30 -8.84 -7.15
C GLU A 210 -19.71 -8.63 -8.55
N LYS A 211 -19.30 -7.40 -8.88
CA LYS A 211 -18.67 -7.07 -10.17
C LYS A 211 -17.17 -7.37 -10.19
N ALA A 212 -16.54 -7.64 -9.05
CA ALA A 212 -15.09 -7.80 -8.94
C ALA A 212 -14.58 -9.00 -9.74
N ASP A 213 -15.19 -10.18 -9.57
CA ASP A 213 -14.75 -11.41 -10.23
C ASP A 213 -14.82 -11.28 -11.76
N SER A 214 -15.92 -10.71 -12.27
CA SER A 214 -16.08 -10.46 -13.71
C SER A 214 -15.00 -9.52 -14.27
N LEU A 215 -14.62 -8.49 -13.52
CA LEU A 215 -13.58 -7.57 -13.93
C LEU A 215 -12.18 -8.19 -13.85
N ILE A 216 -11.90 -8.99 -12.81
CA ILE A 216 -10.67 -9.77 -12.69
C ILE A 216 -10.54 -10.73 -13.87
N ASP A 217 -11.61 -11.46 -14.21
CA ASP A 217 -11.65 -12.39 -15.34
C ASP A 217 -11.41 -11.65 -16.67
N SER A 218 -11.95 -10.44 -16.83
CA SER A 218 -11.72 -9.61 -18.02
C SER A 218 -10.24 -9.22 -18.17
N PHE A 219 -9.57 -8.81 -17.09
CA PHE A 219 -8.14 -8.52 -17.12
C PHE A 219 -7.30 -9.78 -17.36
N GLY A 220 -7.69 -10.90 -16.72
CA GLY A 220 -7.05 -12.21 -16.91
C GLY A 220 -7.15 -12.72 -18.35
N ALA A 221 -8.31 -12.57 -18.99
CA ALA A 221 -8.52 -12.93 -20.40
C ALA A 221 -7.66 -12.09 -21.35
N ALA A 222 -7.31 -10.86 -20.97
CA ALA A 222 -6.37 -10.00 -21.68
C ALA A 222 -4.89 -10.26 -21.34
N GLY A 223 -4.60 -11.22 -20.46
CA GLY A 223 -3.23 -11.63 -20.09
C GLY A 223 -2.62 -10.84 -18.93
N TYR A 224 -3.43 -10.14 -18.14
CA TYR A 224 -2.97 -9.35 -16.99
C TYR A 224 -3.25 -10.05 -15.67
N THR A 225 -2.44 -9.79 -14.65
CA THR A 225 -2.73 -10.22 -13.27
C THR A 225 -3.63 -9.18 -12.63
N ALA A 226 -4.73 -9.58 -12.01
CA ALA A 226 -5.62 -8.67 -11.30
C ALA A 226 -6.05 -9.24 -9.95
N ALA A 227 -6.26 -8.35 -8.98
CA ALA A 227 -6.70 -8.71 -7.65
C ALA A 227 -7.65 -7.66 -7.07
N TYR A 228 -8.53 -8.11 -6.18
CA TYR A 228 -9.51 -7.26 -5.49
C TYR A 228 -8.98 -6.79 -4.13
N PHE A 229 -9.25 -5.52 -3.85
CA PHE A 229 -8.86 -4.82 -2.63
C PHE A 229 -10.13 -4.16 -2.05
N GLU A 230 -10.41 -4.40 -0.77
CA GLU A 230 -11.59 -3.81 -0.13
C GLU A 230 -11.35 -2.31 0.13
N CYS A 231 -12.36 -1.45 0.01
CA CYS A 231 -12.21 -0.04 0.39
C CYS A 231 -12.78 0.23 1.78
N ASN A 232 -12.11 1.06 2.58
CA ASN A 232 -12.58 1.48 3.90
C ASN A 232 -13.40 2.77 3.88
N CYS A 233 -13.53 3.45 2.73
CA CYS A 233 -14.20 4.75 2.66
C CYS A 233 -15.73 4.68 2.88
N HIS A 234 -16.31 3.47 2.86
CA HIS A 234 -17.75 3.20 2.95
C HIS A 234 -18.62 3.83 1.83
N ASN A 235 -18.02 4.43 0.80
CA ASN A 235 -18.74 4.98 -0.35
C ASN A 235 -18.89 3.97 -1.50
N HIS A 236 -17.99 3.00 -1.57
CA HIS A 236 -17.96 1.93 -2.57
C HIS A 236 -17.33 0.68 -1.98
N ASP A 237 -17.55 -0.46 -2.62
CA ASP A 237 -17.20 -1.76 -2.05
C ASP A 237 -15.70 -2.06 -2.14
N GLY A 238 -15.02 -1.63 -3.20
CA GLY A 238 -13.59 -1.88 -3.33
C GLY A 238 -13.00 -1.49 -4.68
N HIS A 239 -11.83 -2.05 -4.95
CA HIS A 239 -11.05 -1.77 -6.14
C HIS A 239 -10.55 -3.07 -6.76
N VAL A 240 -10.46 -3.10 -8.08
CA VAL A 240 -9.65 -4.08 -8.79
C VAL A 240 -8.41 -3.39 -9.31
N LEU A 241 -7.26 -3.85 -8.83
CA LEU A 241 -5.96 -3.46 -9.36
C LEU A 241 -5.51 -4.51 -10.36
N ALA A 242 -5.06 -4.07 -11.53
CA ALA A 242 -4.54 -4.94 -12.57
C ALA A 242 -3.13 -4.50 -12.98
N ARG A 243 -2.25 -5.49 -13.19
CA ARG A 243 -0.84 -5.28 -13.50
C ARG A 243 -0.46 -5.99 -14.79
N ARG A 244 0.37 -5.33 -15.58
CA ARG A 244 1.05 -5.96 -16.71
C ARG A 244 2.08 -6.98 -16.22
N GLN A 245 1.94 -8.23 -16.62
CA GLN A 245 2.98 -9.23 -16.39
C GLN A 245 4.24 -8.81 -17.15
N LEU A 246 5.35 -8.62 -16.43
CA LEU A 246 6.64 -8.41 -17.06
C LEU A 246 7.08 -9.76 -17.68
N PRO A 247 7.56 -9.77 -18.94
CA PRO A 247 8.00 -10.98 -19.62
C PRO A 247 9.19 -11.66 -18.94
#